data_AF-A0A1B9MCY8-F1
#
_entry.id   AF-A0A1B9MCY8-F1
#
_cell.length_a   1.000
_cell.length_b   1.000
_cell.length_c   1.000
_cell.angle_alpha   90.00
_cell.angle_beta   90.00
_cell.angle_gamma   90.00
#
_symmetry.space_group_name_H-M   'P 1'
#
loop_
_entity.id
_entity.type
_entity.pdbx_description
1 polymer ?
#
loop_
_entity_poly.entity_id
_entity_poly.type
_entity_poly.pdbx_seq_one_letter_code
_entity_poly.pdbx_strand_id
1 'polypeptide(L)'
;MFHFIKKLIVKNKHESINNENSSSLEDWYIPKSATELLDTPSRKKLISLIWQRVSIDQQRFNKLYMDVINNYVEIVQLLPASEAHHHSYIGGMIDHGLEVANYALKLRQSYLLGANAEDIPRQAQAWSAAVVYGALLHDIGKVVVDVHVEMNDGNIWYPWKSNLDLPYRFNYKKDRDYSLHPSAAALMIKRILPDESITWLSQFPELFKSFLSLCSGRTEKAGVLSEIIQKADMFSVSNNLGGDPTKILSKPVSLMSKMIVSIRYLIESELILNGPKACDGWFDGKDVWVISKSFTDKMKANLLQNGITDIPTDNAKIFNILKEHGIAIANEDKTIWPCKIESEESGWIAEKLTLIRIPANVAFHNITNAPEPFKGSITPLTEAEAVEKNDLMIPAIPAEADEKPKLNIVSESVDDKASIMQDTIFSLFSNVDMADNHDDCDNSKEDRQIKGNDSKNNNISISNECSFNTLDNDDIYNHPFFKWVRSQIIDKKLPVNNQNACIHTVDGKIFMITPKIFRKYSLYMHGNDDDSNWKQYQREFQELKIHIKFSDEGFNIWKCLISGKRKSHTFIKGYLIDNKPLFAIENNFPDNPHLTLIHDVNIYKNN
;
A
#
# COMPACT_ATOMS: atom_id res chain seq x y z
N MET A 1 -43.53 25.34 -62.90
CA MET A 1 -42.53 26.39 -62.65
C MET A 1 -42.93 27.21 -61.41
N PHE A 2 -43.03 26.57 -60.22
CA PHE A 2 -43.55 27.21 -59.00
C PHE A 2 -43.06 26.53 -57.68
N HIS A 3 -41.84 25.98 -57.67
CA HIS A 3 -41.27 25.37 -56.45
C HIS A 3 -39.81 25.77 -56.17
N PHE A 4 -39.30 26.83 -56.81
CA PHE A 4 -37.89 27.25 -56.68
C PHE A 4 -37.69 28.68 -56.10
N ILE A 5 -38.76 29.36 -55.65
CA ILE A 5 -38.66 30.75 -55.14
C ILE A 5 -38.98 30.87 -53.63
N LYS A 6 -39.27 29.78 -52.91
CA LYS A 6 -39.48 29.81 -51.44
C LYS A 6 -38.20 29.64 -50.60
N LYS A 7 -37.03 29.46 -51.22
CA LYS A 7 -35.75 29.23 -50.53
C LYS A 7 -34.80 30.43 -50.50
N LEU A 8 -35.25 31.63 -50.88
CA LEU A 8 -34.40 32.83 -51.00
C LEU A 8 -34.94 34.10 -50.30
N ILE A 9 -35.96 34.00 -49.44
CA ILE A 9 -36.54 35.15 -48.71
C ILE A 9 -36.65 34.86 -47.20
N VAL A 10 -35.57 34.39 -46.58
CA VAL A 10 -35.37 34.50 -45.11
C VAL A 10 -33.96 35.01 -44.79
N LYS A 11 -33.34 35.73 -45.73
CA LYS A 11 -32.05 36.42 -45.49
C LYS A 11 -32.27 37.93 -45.58
N ASN A 12 -32.03 38.60 -44.45
CA ASN A 12 -31.87 40.05 -44.25
C ASN A 12 -33.18 40.86 -44.38
N LYS A 13 -33.64 41.65 -43.41
CA LYS A 13 -32.92 42.73 -42.69
C LYS A 13 -33.79 43.35 -41.58
N HIS A 14 -33.13 44.09 -40.67
CA HIS A 14 -33.58 44.86 -39.49
C HIS A 14 -33.56 44.08 -38.17
N GLU A 15 -32.45 44.09 -37.41
CA GLU A 15 -31.91 45.20 -36.57
C GLU A 15 -32.93 45.65 -35.52
N SER A 16 -32.66 45.84 -34.24
CA SER A 16 -31.43 45.81 -33.45
C SER A 16 -31.89 45.90 -31.99
N ILE A 17 -31.56 44.94 -31.15
CA ILE A 17 -31.48 45.17 -29.70
C ILE A 17 -30.13 44.60 -29.29
N ASN A 18 -29.21 45.53 -29.07
CA ASN A 18 -27.96 45.28 -28.37
C ASN A 18 -28.28 44.57 -27.07
N ASN A 19 -27.82 43.33 -26.95
CA ASN A 19 -27.28 42.86 -25.69
C ASN A 19 -25.97 42.17 -26.03
N GLU A 20 -24.90 42.85 -25.63
CA GLU A 20 -23.56 42.32 -25.53
C GLU A 20 -23.62 40.92 -24.90
N ASN A 21 -23.30 39.92 -25.70
CA ASN A 21 -22.72 38.66 -25.23
C ASN A 21 -21.83 38.16 -26.35
N SER A 22 -20.72 38.87 -26.53
CA SER A 22 -19.48 38.21 -26.93
C SER A 22 -19.10 37.24 -25.81
N SER A 23 -19.78 36.09 -25.70
CA SER A 23 -19.25 34.97 -24.94
C SER A 23 -18.11 34.41 -25.78
N SER A 24 -16.91 34.81 -25.40
CA SER A 24 -15.64 34.47 -25.99
C SER A 24 -15.50 32.97 -26.26
N LEU A 25 -14.71 32.63 -27.28
CA LEU A 25 -14.14 31.29 -27.49
C LEU A 25 -13.21 30.83 -26.32
N GLU A 26 -13.24 31.50 -25.17
CA GLU A 26 -12.32 31.28 -24.04
C GLU A 26 -12.61 29.98 -23.26
N ASP A 27 -13.80 29.39 -23.39
CA ASP A 27 -14.21 28.21 -22.60
C ASP A 27 -14.14 26.86 -23.36
N TRP A 28 -13.67 26.84 -24.61
CA TRP A 28 -13.63 25.61 -25.44
C TRP A 28 -12.20 25.17 -25.75
N TYR A 29 -11.88 23.92 -25.45
CA TYR A 29 -10.62 23.29 -25.84
C TYR A 29 -10.69 22.80 -27.28
N ILE A 30 -9.67 23.12 -28.07
CA ILE A 30 -9.53 22.62 -29.45
C ILE A 30 -8.85 21.25 -29.41
N PRO A 31 -9.42 20.21 -30.04
CA PRO A 31 -8.76 18.90 -30.17
C PRO A 31 -7.41 19.04 -30.85
N LYS A 32 -6.42 18.28 -30.35
CA LYS A 32 -5.06 18.29 -30.84
C LYS A 32 -4.65 16.91 -31.33
N SER A 33 -3.73 16.89 -32.28
CA SER A 33 -3.11 15.64 -32.76
C SER A 33 -2.18 15.05 -31.70
N ALA A 34 -1.91 13.73 -31.77
CA ALA A 34 -0.91 13.10 -30.90
C ALA A 34 0.44 13.82 -30.95
N THR A 35 0.87 14.25 -32.14
CA THR A 35 2.14 14.95 -32.33
C THR A 35 2.21 16.24 -31.52
N GLU A 36 1.16 17.07 -31.55
CA GLU A 36 1.09 18.32 -30.78
C GLU A 36 0.98 18.05 -29.28
N LEU A 37 0.20 17.05 -28.88
CA LEU A 37 0.01 16.70 -27.47
C LEU A 37 1.30 16.18 -26.84
N LEU A 38 2.15 15.49 -27.59
CA LEU A 38 3.41 14.94 -27.12
C LEU A 38 4.59 15.92 -27.30
N ASP A 39 4.37 17.10 -27.89
CA ASP A 39 5.45 18.02 -28.27
C ASP A 39 6.09 18.78 -27.09
N THR A 40 5.69 18.50 -25.85
CA THR A 40 6.27 19.17 -24.68
C THR A 40 7.63 18.56 -24.30
N PRO A 41 8.61 19.35 -23.78
CA PRO A 41 9.91 18.83 -23.37
C PRO A 41 9.81 17.69 -22.35
N SER A 42 8.86 17.77 -21.42
CA SER A 42 8.62 16.74 -20.41
C SER A 42 8.13 15.43 -21.03
N ARG A 43 7.11 15.48 -21.91
CA ARG A 43 6.54 14.29 -22.56
C ARG A 43 7.53 13.62 -23.50
N LYS A 44 8.30 14.39 -24.28
CA LYS A 44 9.40 13.87 -25.10
C LYS A 44 10.45 13.13 -24.26
N LYS A 45 10.79 13.67 -23.09
CA LYS A 45 11.71 13.02 -22.14
C LYS A 45 11.13 11.72 -21.58
N LEU A 46 9.84 11.68 -21.24
CA LEU A 46 9.20 10.44 -20.78
C LEU A 46 9.19 9.37 -21.89
N ILE A 47 8.85 9.75 -23.12
CA ILE A 47 8.88 8.84 -24.28
C ILE A 47 10.29 8.29 -24.51
N SER A 48 11.32 9.15 -24.44
CA SER A 48 12.71 8.68 -24.62
C SER A 48 13.15 7.73 -23.50
N LEU A 49 12.73 7.96 -22.26
CA LEU A 49 12.97 7.05 -21.14
C LEU A 49 12.25 5.71 -21.33
N ILE A 50 10.98 5.73 -21.77
CA ILE A 50 10.23 4.51 -22.10
C ILE A 50 10.98 3.71 -23.18
N TRP A 51 11.42 4.37 -24.26
CA TRP A 51 12.17 3.75 -25.34
C TRP A 51 13.49 3.12 -24.85
N GLN A 52 14.27 3.86 -24.06
CA GLN A 52 15.53 3.38 -23.48
C GLN A 52 15.31 2.11 -22.63
N ARG A 53 14.24 2.06 -21.84
CA ARG A 53 13.94 0.94 -20.94
C ARG A 53 13.50 -0.34 -21.65
N VAL A 54 12.81 -0.22 -22.77
CA VAL A 54 12.40 -1.39 -23.56
C VAL A 54 13.53 -1.88 -24.47
N SER A 55 14.51 -1.03 -24.78
CA SER A 55 15.75 -1.37 -25.50
C SER A 55 15.52 -2.09 -26.83
N ILE A 56 14.60 -1.57 -27.65
CA ILE A 56 14.29 -2.09 -29.01
C ILE A 56 14.59 -1.02 -30.07
N ASP A 57 14.67 -1.44 -31.35
CA ASP A 57 14.85 -0.51 -32.47
C ASP A 57 13.65 0.44 -32.64
N GLN A 58 13.89 1.58 -33.30
CA GLN A 58 12.89 2.64 -33.46
C GLN A 58 11.65 2.17 -34.23
N GLN A 59 11.80 1.29 -35.24
CA GLN A 59 10.66 0.85 -36.04
C GLN A 59 9.72 -0.01 -35.21
N ARG A 60 10.26 -0.96 -34.43
CA ARG A 60 9.48 -1.76 -33.49
C ARG A 60 8.92 -0.92 -32.35
N PHE A 61 9.68 0.05 -31.84
CA PHE A 61 9.19 0.98 -30.82
C PHE A 61 7.97 1.75 -31.30
N ASN A 62 8.03 2.28 -32.52
CA ASN A 62 6.92 3.02 -33.11
C ASN A 62 5.65 2.15 -33.17
N LYS A 63 5.79 0.93 -33.71
CA LYS A 63 4.66 0.01 -33.90
C LYS A 63 4.08 -0.54 -32.59
N LEU A 64 4.93 -0.93 -31.64
CA LEU A 64 4.49 -1.57 -30.40
C LEU A 64 4.10 -0.57 -29.32
N TYR A 65 4.68 0.63 -29.29
CA TYR A 65 4.49 1.57 -28.20
C TYR A 65 3.94 2.92 -28.67
N MET A 66 4.53 3.54 -29.71
CA MET A 66 4.05 4.86 -30.14
C MET A 66 2.65 4.83 -30.71
N ASP A 67 2.25 3.82 -31.49
CA ASP A 67 0.87 3.73 -32.00
C ASP A 67 -0.14 3.69 -30.84
N VAL A 68 0.18 2.93 -29.79
CA VAL A 68 -0.66 2.82 -28.58
C VAL A 68 -0.67 4.13 -27.79
N ILE A 69 0.49 4.77 -27.62
CA ILE A 69 0.61 6.07 -26.94
C ILE A 69 -0.16 7.15 -27.71
N ASN A 70 -0.03 7.20 -29.05
CA ASN A 70 -0.71 8.15 -29.91
C ASN A 70 -2.24 7.98 -29.80
N ASN A 71 -2.74 6.75 -29.90
CA ASN A 71 -4.16 6.47 -29.72
C ASN A 71 -4.65 6.89 -28.32
N TYR A 72 -3.86 6.60 -27.28
CA TYR A 72 -4.18 7.00 -25.91
C TYR A 72 -4.29 8.52 -25.77
N VAL A 73 -3.28 9.28 -26.20
CA VAL A 73 -3.27 10.74 -26.04
C VAL A 73 -4.34 11.43 -26.87
N GLU A 74 -4.66 10.90 -28.06
CA GLU A 74 -5.74 11.45 -28.88
C GLU A 74 -7.13 11.22 -28.28
N ILE A 75 -7.29 10.18 -27.46
CA ILE A 75 -8.53 9.95 -26.71
C ILE A 75 -8.57 10.85 -25.48
N VAL A 76 -7.52 10.86 -24.66
CA VAL A 76 -7.57 11.62 -23.39
C VAL A 76 -7.40 13.13 -23.57
N GLN A 77 -6.86 13.57 -24.72
CA GLN A 77 -6.67 14.98 -25.07
C GLN A 77 -6.08 15.78 -23.90
N LEU A 78 -6.71 16.90 -23.54
CA LEU A 78 -6.28 17.76 -22.44
C LEU A 78 -7.06 17.51 -21.14
N LEU A 79 -7.65 16.33 -20.98
CA LEU A 79 -8.38 15.99 -19.77
C LEU A 79 -7.45 15.86 -18.55
N PRO A 80 -7.88 16.32 -17.38
CA PRO A 80 -7.19 16.09 -16.11
C PRO A 80 -7.35 14.64 -15.65
N ALA A 81 -6.34 14.10 -14.96
CA ALA A 81 -6.39 12.75 -14.40
C ALA A 81 -7.22 12.66 -13.10
N SER A 82 -7.42 13.79 -12.43
CA SER A 82 -8.09 13.87 -11.12
C SER A 82 -8.72 15.25 -10.89
N GLU A 83 -9.73 15.36 -10.02
CA GLU A 83 -10.37 16.65 -9.73
C GLU A 83 -9.54 17.55 -8.81
N ALA A 84 -8.74 16.97 -7.89
CA ALA A 84 -8.09 17.72 -6.82
C ALA A 84 -6.64 17.29 -6.50
N HIS A 85 -6.04 16.38 -7.29
CA HIS A 85 -4.68 15.86 -7.02
C HIS A 85 -3.63 16.40 -8.02
N HIS A 86 -2.40 15.87 -7.94
CA HIS A 86 -1.22 16.35 -8.69
C HIS A 86 -1.35 16.39 -10.21
N HIS A 87 -2.33 15.69 -10.78
CA HIS A 87 -2.63 15.69 -12.21
C HIS A 87 -4.01 16.28 -12.51
N SER A 88 -4.49 17.23 -11.69
CA SER A 88 -5.75 17.95 -11.91
C SER A 88 -5.69 19.07 -12.92
N TYR A 89 -4.49 19.39 -13.42
CA TYR A 89 -4.30 20.38 -14.46
C TYR A 89 -4.63 19.82 -15.86
N ILE A 90 -4.77 20.74 -16.82
CA ILE A 90 -5.10 20.47 -18.21
C ILE A 90 -4.02 19.58 -18.87
N GLY A 91 -4.42 18.43 -19.37
CA GLY A 91 -3.52 17.41 -19.95
C GLY A 91 -2.81 16.53 -18.92
N GLY A 92 -3.18 16.62 -17.64
CA GLY A 92 -2.62 15.79 -16.57
C GLY A 92 -2.83 14.29 -16.80
N MET A 93 -3.87 13.86 -17.52
CA MET A 93 -4.10 12.44 -17.85
C MET A 93 -3.00 11.87 -18.76
N ILE A 94 -2.46 12.67 -19.68
CA ILE A 94 -1.33 12.26 -20.53
C ILE A 94 -0.09 12.06 -19.68
N ASP A 95 0.23 13.06 -18.86
CA ASP A 95 1.45 13.07 -18.05
C ASP A 95 1.43 11.92 -17.05
N HIS A 96 0.32 11.73 -16.33
CA HIS A 96 0.12 10.61 -15.42
C HIS A 96 0.34 9.26 -16.12
N GLY A 97 -0.33 9.01 -17.25
CA GLY A 97 -0.20 7.75 -17.98
C GLY A 97 1.24 7.46 -18.43
N LEU A 98 1.96 8.46 -18.94
CA LEU A 98 3.35 8.31 -19.37
C LEU A 98 4.32 8.12 -18.20
N GLU A 99 4.10 8.81 -17.08
CA GLU A 99 4.88 8.66 -15.85
C GLU A 99 4.72 7.25 -15.27
N VAL A 100 3.47 6.80 -15.08
CA VAL A 100 3.17 5.45 -14.61
C VAL A 100 3.78 4.41 -15.54
N ALA A 101 3.69 4.58 -16.86
CA ALA A 101 4.32 3.66 -17.82
C ALA A 101 5.85 3.59 -17.65
N ASN A 102 6.52 4.74 -17.50
CA ASN A 102 7.96 4.79 -17.28
C ASN A 102 8.38 4.13 -15.95
N TYR A 103 7.67 4.41 -14.85
CA TYR A 103 7.94 3.77 -13.55
C TYR A 103 7.64 2.28 -13.57
N ALA A 104 6.56 1.87 -14.20
CA ALA A 104 6.17 0.47 -14.33
C ALA A 104 7.21 -0.32 -15.12
N LEU A 105 7.78 0.24 -16.20
CA LEU A 105 8.90 -0.35 -16.91
C LEU A 105 10.17 -0.45 -16.06
N LYS A 106 10.47 0.57 -15.24
CA LYS A 106 11.59 0.53 -14.30
C LYS A 106 11.43 -0.59 -13.29
N LEU A 107 10.24 -0.74 -12.70
CA LEU A 107 9.93 -1.82 -11.77
C LEU A 107 10.01 -3.17 -12.47
N ARG A 108 9.43 -3.31 -13.67
CA ARG A 108 9.44 -4.55 -14.45
C ARG A 108 10.86 -5.09 -14.70
N GLN A 109 11.89 -4.25 -14.76
CA GLN A 109 13.29 -4.70 -14.93
C GLN A 109 13.78 -5.58 -13.76
N SER A 110 13.23 -5.44 -12.55
CA SER A 110 13.56 -6.30 -11.41
C SER A 110 12.73 -7.59 -11.34
N TYR A 111 11.81 -7.82 -12.28
CA TYR A 111 10.97 -9.02 -12.30
C TYR A 111 11.41 -9.97 -13.41
N LEU A 112 11.64 -11.24 -13.06
CA LEU A 112 11.81 -12.32 -14.02
C LEU A 112 10.44 -12.86 -14.43
N LEU A 113 9.98 -12.48 -15.62
CA LEU A 113 8.64 -12.78 -16.14
C LEU A 113 8.72 -13.85 -17.23
N GLY A 114 8.25 -15.06 -16.93
CA GLY A 114 8.25 -16.22 -17.83
C GLY A 114 8.06 -17.53 -17.03
N ALA A 115 7.62 -18.60 -17.69
CA ALA A 115 7.39 -19.90 -17.02
C ALA A 115 8.71 -20.65 -16.78
N ASN A 116 9.63 -20.62 -17.76
CA ASN A 116 10.92 -21.30 -17.75
C ASN A 116 12.03 -20.40 -18.35
N ALA A 117 13.30 -20.75 -18.13
CA ALA A 117 14.46 -19.94 -18.57
C ALA A 117 14.48 -19.67 -20.09
N GLU A 118 14.00 -20.60 -20.91
CA GLU A 118 13.90 -20.43 -22.37
C GLU A 118 12.77 -19.48 -22.80
N ASP A 119 11.71 -19.37 -21.99
CA ASP A 119 10.56 -18.51 -22.26
C ASP A 119 10.78 -17.06 -21.81
N ILE A 120 11.70 -16.82 -20.86
CA ILE A 120 11.94 -15.46 -20.31
C ILE A 120 12.35 -14.48 -21.43
N PRO A 121 13.35 -14.76 -22.28
CA PRO A 121 13.68 -13.85 -23.38
C PRO A 121 12.55 -13.73 -24.41
N ARG A 122 11.84 -14.84 -24.67
CA ARG A 122 10.75 -14.92 -25.66
C ARG A 122 9.55 -14.07 -25.27
N GLN A 123 9.21 -14.04 -23.99
CA GLN A 123 8.04 -13.30 -23.47
C GLN A 123 8.42 -11.92 -22.92
N ALA A 124 9.71 -11.64 -22.72
CA ALA A 124 10.18 -10.38 -22.14
C ALA A 124 9.56 -9.15 -22.80
N GLN A 125 9.58 -9.08 -24.13
CA GLN A 125 9.02 -7.95 -24.89
C GLN A 125 7.50 -7.86 -24.72
N ALA A 126 6.79 -8.99 -24.73
CA ALA A 126 5.34 -9.02 -24.54
C ALA A 126 4.95 -8.53 -23.14
N TRP A 127 5.69 -8.94 -22.10
CA TRP A 127 5.48 -8.43 -20.74
C TRP A 127 5.78 -6.94 -20.61
N SER A 128 6.86 -6.44 -21.24
CA SER A 128 7.15 -4.99 -21.25
C SER A 128 6.03 -4.20 -21.93
N ALA A 129 5.52 -4.69 -23.05
CA ALA A 129 4.42 -4.08 -23.77
C ALA A 129 3.13 -4.09 -22.93
N ALA A 130 2.77 -5.23 -22.34
CA ALA A 130 1.61 -5.36 -21.47
C ALA A 130 1.68 -4.44 -20.24
N VAL A 131 2.88 -4.21 -19.69
CA VAL A 131 3.11 -3.25 -18.60
C VAL A 131 2.81 -1.83 -19.07
N VAL A 132 3.32 -1.40 -20.24
CA VAL A 132 3.01 -0.06 -20.77
C VAL A 132 1.53 0.06 -21.11
N TYR A 133 0.94 -0.94 -21.75
CA TYR A 133 -0.48 -0.92 -22.11
C TYR A 133 -1.37 -0.88 -20.87
N GLY A 134 -1.04 -1.68 -19.86
CA GLY A 134 -1.73 -1.68 -18.57
C GLY A 134 -1.60 -0.32 -17.87
N ALA A 135 -0.41 0.30 -17.89
CA ALA A 135 -0.19 1.63 -17.33
C ALA A 135 -1.01 2.72 -18.04
N LEU A 136 -1.16 2.66 -19.37
CA LEU A 136 -2.00 3.63 -20.09
C LEU A 136 -3.50 3.36 -19.85
N LEU A 137 -3.89 2.09 -19.69
CA LEU A 137 -5.30 1.71 -19.52
C LEU A 137 -5.81 1.76 -18.08
N HIS A 138 -4.96 1.75 -17.05
CA HIS A 138 -5.42 1.57 -15.67
C HIS A 138 -6.46 2.62 -15.22
N ASP A 139 -6.28 3.85 -15.69
CA ASP A 139 -7.12 5.00 -15.33
C ASP A 139 -7.99 5.51 -16.49
N ILE A 140 -7.92 4.90 -17.68
CA ILE A 140 -8.70 5.36 -18.84
C ILE A 140 -10.22 5.30 -18.59
N GLY A 141 -10.66 4.39 -17.72
CA GLY A 141 -12.06 4.28 -17.32
C GLY A 141 -12.62 5.57 -16.75
N LYS A 142 -11.79 6.45 -16.15
CA LYS A 142 -12.21 7.76 -15.66
C LYS A 142 -12.76 8.64 -16.79
N VAL A 143 -12.17 8.56 -17.98
CA VAL A 143 -12.67 9.29 -19.17
C VAL A 143 -14.03 8.74 -19.63
N VAL A 144 -14.31 7.46 -19.38
CA VAL A 144 -15.57 6.79 -19.76
C VAL A 144 -16.69 7.16 -18.80
N VAL A 145 -16.45 7.11 -17.49
CA VAL A 145 -17.51 7.18 -16.48
C VAL A 145 -17.47 8.40 -15.58
N ASP A 146 -16.32 9.02 -15.34
CA ASP A 146 -16.15 10.08 -14.34
C ASP A 146 -16.22 11.49 -14.93
N VAL A 147 -15.90 11.63 -16.22
CA VAL A 147 -15.90 12.91 -16.94
C VAL A 147 -17.08 12.97 -17.90
N HIS A 148 -17.76 14.12 -17.91
CA HIS A 148 -18.75 14.48 -18.93
C HIS A 148 -18.10 15.47 -19.90
N VAL A 149 -18.08 15.12 -21.18
CA VAL A 149 -17.51 15.97 -22.23
C VAL A 149 -18.60 16.37 -23.21
N GLU A 150 -18.75 17.67 -23.41
CA GLU A 150 -19.69 18.27 -24.34
C GLU A 150 -18.90 18.89 -25.50
N MET A 151 -19.34 18.66 -26.73
CA MET A 151 -18.79 19.26 -27.94
C MET A 151 -19.57 20.52 -28.30
N ASN A 152 -18.96 21.41 -29.09
CA ASN A 152 -19.57 22.71 -29.43
C ASN A 152 -20.80 22.62 -30.34
N ASP A 153 -21.14 21.43 -30.86
CA ASP A 153 -22.40 21.13 -31.55
C ASP A 153 -23.54 20.77 -30.58
N GLY A 154 -23.27 20.76 -29.27
CA GLY A 154 -24.22 20.43 -28.20
C GLY A 154 -24.33 18.93 -27.90
N ASN A 155 -23.59 18.07 -28.61
CA ASN A 155 -23.62 16.63 -28.37
C ASN A 155 -22.64 16.21 -27.27
N ILE A 156 -23.00 15.15 -26.55
CA ILE A 156 -22.12 14.50 -25.57
C ILE A 156 -21.14 13.59 -26.31
N TRP A 157 -19.85 13.73 -26.01
CA TRP A 157 -18.83 12.84 -26.55
C TRP A 157 -18.77 11.52 -25.78
N TYR A 158 -18.62 10.42 -26.53
CA TYR A 158 -18.47 9.08 -25.99
C TYR A 158 -17.14 8.49 -26.46
N PRO A 159 -16.15 8.28 -25.57
CA PRO A 159 -14.77 7.90 -25.96
C PRO A 159 -14.66 6.57 -26.71
N TRP A 160 -15.61 5.65 -26.47
CA TRP A 160 -15.68 4.37 -27.16
C TRP A 160 -16.25 4.46 -28.59
N LYS A 161 -16.88 5.58 -28.97
CA LYS A 161 -17.45 5.78 -30.31
C LYS A 161 -16.49 6.45 -31.28
N SER A 162 -15.84 7.54 -30.86
CA SER A 162 -15.02 8.37 -31.74
C SER A 162 -13.95 9.14 -30.96
N ASN A 163 -12.98 9.72 -31.67
CA ASN A 163 -12.10 10.76 -31.12
C ASN A 163 -12.88 12.09 -31.06
N LEU A 164 -12.35 13.06 -30.29
CA LEU A 164 -12.84 14.44 -30.32
C LEU A 164 -12.37 15.11 -31.62
N ASP A 165 -13.31 15.54 -32.45
CA ASP A 165 -13.09 16.22 -33.73
C ASP A 165 -13.59 17.68 -33.72
N LEU A 166 -14.35 18.04 -32.68
CA LEU A 166 -14.90 19.37 -32.46
C LEU A 166 -14.36 20.00 -31.15
N PRO A 167 -14.29 21.33 -31.06
CA PRO A 167 -14.04 22.02 -29.80
C PRO A 167 -14.93 21.50 -28.68
N TYR A 168 -14.34 21.26 -27.50
CA TYR A 168 -15.01 20.57 -26.40
C TYR A 168 -14.77 21.27 -25.06
N ARG A 169 -15.68 21.05 -24.13
CA ARG A 169 -15.53 21.37 -22.71
C ARG A 169 -15.84 20.13 -21.89
N PHE A 170 -15.33 20.09 -20.67
CA PHE A 170 -15.55 18.94 -19.81
C PHE A 170 -15.85 19.38 -18.40
N ASN A 171 -16.64 18.57 -17.71
CA ASN A 171 -16.96 18.70 -16.31
C ASN A 171 -16.94 17.34 -15.65
N TYR A 172 -16.55 17.30 -14.39
CA TYR A 172 -16.65 16.08 -13.61
C TYR A 172 -18.12 15.77 -13.28
N LYS A 173 -18.51 14.49 -13.36
CA LYS A 173 -19.82 14.07 -12.88
C LYS A 173 -19.89 14.18 -11.35
N LYS A 174 -21.04 14.58 -10.82
CA LYS A 174 -21.26 14.77 -9.38
C LYS A 174 -21.53 13.46 -8.65
N ASP A 175 -22.23 12.51 -9.29
CA ASP A 175 -22.59 11.20 -8.73
C ASP A 175 -21.68 10.08 -9.27
N ARG A 176 -20.37 10.14 -8.96
CA ARG A 176 -19.40 9.15 -9.46
C ARG A 176 -19.44 7.87 -8.63
N ASP A 177 -19.57 6.75 -9.32
CA ASP A 177 -19.26 5.44 -8.75
C ASP A 177 -17.78 5.14 -8.99
N TYR A 178 -16.96 5.39 -7.97
CA TYR A 178 -15.51 5.15 -8.01
C TYR A 178 -15.15 3.66 -8.20
N SER A 179 -16.08 2.73 -7.99
CA SER A 179 -15.85 1.31 -8.24
C SER A 179 -16.01 0.94 -9.72
N LEU A 180 -16.60 1.81 -10.53
CA LEU A 180 -16.95 1.53 -11.93
C LEU A 180 -15.79 1.79 -12.89
N HIS A 181 -14.99 2.84 -12.68
CA HIS A 181 -13.90 3.19 -13.62
C HIS A 181 -12.85 2.07 -13.81
N PRO A 182 -12.45 1.27 -12.80
CA PRO A 182 -11.50 0.19 -13.02
C PRO A 182 -12.04 -0.87 -14.01
N SER A 183 -13.36 -1.10 -13.99
CA SER A 183 -14.02 -2.04 -14.91
C SER A 183 -14.28 -1.41 -16.29
N ALA A 184 -14.53 -0.09 -16.34
CA ALA A 184 -14.82 0.64 -17.57
C ALA A 184 -13.61 0.71 -18.53
N ALA A 185 -12.38 0.56 -18.02
CA ALA A 185 -11.17 0.51 -18.82
C ALA A 185 -11.22 -0.56 -19.93
N ALA A 186 -11.90 -1.69 -19.70
CA ALA A 186 -12.04 -2.77 -20.66
C ALA A 186 -12.71 -2.33 -21.98
N LEU A 187 -13.63 -1.34 -21.93
CA LEU A 187 -14.30 -0.80 -23.11
C LEU A 187 -13.34 -0.08 -24.06
N MET A 188 -12.19 0.37 -23.55
CA MET A 188 -11.23 1.19 -24.28
C MET A 188 -10.08 0.40 -24.90
N ILE A 189 -9.95 -0.90 -24.59
CA ILE A 189 -8.84 -1.75 -25.07
C ILE A 189 -8.71 -1.67 -26.60
N LYS A 190 -9.81 -1.87 -27.35
CA LYS A 190 -9.82 -1.87 -28.82
C LYS A 190 -9.71 -0.46 -29.44
N ARG A 191 -9.87 0.59 -28.64
CA ARG A 191 -9.68 1.98 -29.07
C ARG A 191 -8.21 2.39 -28.94
N ILE A 192 -7.49 1.85 -27.96
CA ILE A 192 -6.11 2.22 -27.66
C ILE A 192 -5.12 1.24 -28.28
N LEU A 193 -5.36 -0.08 -28.18
CA LEU A 193 -4.46 -1.10 -28.72
C LEU A 193 -4.85 -1.46 -30.16
N PRO A 194 -3.92 -1.38 -31.12
CA PRO A 194 -4.10 -1.94 -32.46
C PRO A 194 -4.39 -3.45 -32.43
N ASP A 195 -5.10 -3.93 -33.44
CA ASP A 195 -5.49 -5.34 -33.58
C ASP A 195 -4.27 -6.28 -33.56
N GLU A 196 -3.18 -5.84 -34.16
CA GLU A 196 -1.92 -6.59 -34.17
C GLU A 196 -1.33 -6.73 -32.77
N SER A 197 -1.41 -5.69 -31.93
CA SER A 197 -0.90 -5.73 -30.55
C SER A 197 -1.72 -6.68 -29.68
N ILE A 198 -3.04 -6.67 -29.82
CA ILE A 198 -3.94 -7.60 -29.10
C ILE A 198 -3.71 -9.03 -29.58
N THR A 199 -3.65 -9.24 -30.90
CA THR A 199 -3.37 -10.55 -31.51
C THR A 199 -2.03 -11.09 -31.02
N TRP A 200 -1.00 -10.25 -30.98
CA TRP A 200 0.31 -10.63 -30.48
C TRP A 200 0.30 -10.99 -28.99
N LEU A 201 -0.32 -10.18 -28.13
CA LEU A 201 -0.44 -10.50 -26.70
C LEU A 201 -1.21 -11.80 -26.46
N SER A 202 -2.21 -12.10 -27.27
CA SER A 202 -3.01 -13.33 -27.16
C SER A 202 -2.21 -14.62 -27.38
N GLN A 203 -1.04 -14.54 -28.03
CA GLN A 203 -0.13 -15.66 -28.20
C GLN A 203 0.54 -16.09 -26.87
N PHE A 204 0.37 -15.30 -25.80
CA PHE A 204 0.88 -15.56 -24.46
C PHE A 204 -0.29 -15.66 -23.47
N PRO A 205 -0.93 -16.85 -23.30
CA PRO A 205 -2.21 -16.97 -22.60
C PRO A 205 -2.21 -16.47 -21.15
N GLU A 206 -1.17 -16.76 -20.37
CA GLU A 206 -1.07 -16.31 -18.97
C GLU A 206 -0.92 -14.79 -18.86
N LEU A 207 -0.10 -14.19 -19.73
CA LEU A 207 0.03 -12.74 -19.84
C LEU A 207 -1.28 -12.11 -20.28
N PHE A 208 -1.92 -12.65 -21.31
CA PHE A 208 -3.16 -12.12 -21.86
C PHE A 208 -4.29 -12.18 -20.82
N LYS A 209 -4.39 -13.28 -20.07
CA LYS A 209 -5.32 -13.42 -18.95
C LYS A 209 -5.05 -12.38 -17.85
N SER A 210 -3.79 -12.20 -17.47
CA SER A 210 -3.37 -11.20 -16.49
C SER A 210 -3.73 -9.77 -16.95
N PHE A 211 -3.44 -9.45 -18.21
CA PHE A 211 -3.76 -8.18 -18.85
C PHE A 211 -5.27 -7.90 -18.90
N LEU A 212 -6.08 -8.85 -19.38
CA LEU A 212 -7.54 -8.69 -19.40
C LEU A 212 -8.15 -8.59 -17.99
N SER A 213 -7.57 -9.30 -17.01
CA SER A 213 -7.99 -9.19 -15.61
C SER A 213 -7.71 -7.79 -15.06
N LEU A 214 -6.54 -7.22 -15.37
CA LEU A 214 -6.18 -5.85 -15.00
C LEU A 214 -7.16 -4.85 -15.60
N CYS A 215 -7.38 -4.90 -16.92
CA CYS A 215 -8.27 -3.95 -17.61
C CYS A 215 -9.76 -4.11 -17.24
N SER A 216 -10.15 -5.22 -16.63
CA SER A 216 -11.51 -5.44 -16.12
C SER A 216 -11.66 -5.16 -14.62
N GLY A 217 -10.69 -4.49 -14.01
CA GLY A 217 -10.73 -4.10 -12.59
C GLY A 217 -10.51 -5.25 -11.60
N ARG A 218 -10.15 -6.45 -12.07
CA ARG A 218 -9.93 -7.65 -11.23
C ARG A 218 -8.46 -7.81 -10.87
N THR A 219 -7.97 -6.92 -10.01
CA THR A 219 -6.57 -6.83 -9.61
C THR A 219 -6.05 -8.11 -8.96
N GLU A 220 -6.92 -8.83 -8.23
CA GLU A 220 -6.62 -10.10 -7.58
C GLU A 220 -6.27 -11.22 -8.56
N LYS A 221 -6.83 -11.17 -9.78
CA LYS A 221 -6.58 -12.15 -10.86
C LYS A 221 -5.49 -11.70 -11.82
N ALA A 222 -5.13 -10.42 -11.80
CA ALA A 222 -4.10 -9.84 -12.65
C ALA A 222 -2.67 -10.13 -12.16
N GLY A 223 -2.49 -10.50 -10.90
CA GLY A 223 -1.20 -10.96 -10.37
C GLY A 223 -0.09 -9.92 -10.50
N VAL A 224 1.10 -10.36 -10.94
CA VAL A 224 2.32 -9.53 -10.99
C VAL A 224 2.14 -8.27 -11.84
N LEU A 225 1.34 -8.33 -12.91
CA LEU A 225 1.09 -7.14 -13.73
C LEU A 225 0.38 -6.05 -12.92
N SER A 226 -0.63 -6.41 -12.13
CA SER A 226 -1.34 -5.43 -11.29
C SER A 226 -0.46 -4.91 -10.16
N GLU A 227 0.39 -5.74 -9.56
CA GLU A 227 1.35 -5.31 -8.55
C GLU A 227 2.31 -4.25 -9.10
N ILE A 228 2.85 -4.45 -10.31
CA ILE A 228 3.75 -3.50 -10.97
C ILE A 228 3.03 -2.17 -11.24
N ILE A 229 1.80 -2.21 -11.76
CA ILE A 229 1.03 -0.99 -12.08
C ILE A 229 0.66 -0.23 -10.81
N GLN A 230 0.14 -0.90 -9.78
CA GLN A 230 -0.22 -0.25 -8.51
C GLN A 230 0.99 0.43 -7.85
N LYS A 231 2.15 -0.23 -7.83
CA LYS A 231 3.38 0.38 -7.33
C LYS A 231 3.79 1.60 -8.16
N ALA A 232 3.74 1.48 -9.49
CA ALA A 232 4.10 2.57 -10.39
C ALA A 232 3.19 3.80 -10.25
N ASP A 233 1.89 3.58 -10.07
CA ASP A 233 0.89 4.61 -9.81
C ASP A 233 1.17 5.36 -8.49
N MET A 234 1.49 4.64 -7.42
CA MET A 234 1.93 5.26 -6.16
C MET A 234 3.21 6.09 -6.32
N PHE A 235 4.13 5.66 -7.21
CA PHE A 235 5.38 6.38 -7.47
C PHE A 235 5.21 7.65 -8.31
N SER A 236 4.28 7.69 -9.28
CA SER A 236 4.04 8.91 -10.08
C SER A 236 3.50 10.05 -9.22
N VAL A 237 2.57 9.74 -8.31
CA VAL A 237 1.98 10.72 -7.38
C VAL A 237 3.02 11.31 -6.43
N SER A 238 4.01 10.51 -6.00
CA SER A 238 4.97 10.90 -4.95
C SER A 238 6.21 11.64 -5.46
N ASN A 239 6.61 11.47 -6.72
CA ASN A 239 7.78 12.16 -7.30
C ASN A 239 7.50 13.63 -7.69
N ASN A 240 6.26 13.97 -8.04
CA ASN A 240 5.87 15.34 -8.45
C ASN A 240 5.57 16.30 -7.28
N LEU A 241 5.61 15.80 -6.04
CA LEU A 241 5.53 16.57 -4.79
C LEU A 241 6.87 17.22 -4.37
N GLY A 242 7.91 17.15 -5.22
CA GLY A 242 9.23 17.73 -4.94
C GLY A 242 10.09 16.92 -3.97
N GLY A 243 9.83 15.61 -3.86
CA GLY A 243 10.62 14.70 -3.05
C GLY A 243 11.62 13.90 -3.88
N ASP A 244 12.85 13.80 -3.41
CA ASP A 244 13.88 12.89 -3.94
C ASP A 244 13.34 11.44 -3.97
N PRO A 245 13.27 10.78 -5.16
CA PRO A 245 12.63 9.48 -5.33
C PRO A 245 13.32 8.34 -4.59
N THR A 246 14.57 8.52 -4.13
CA THR A 246 15.28 7.55 -3.28
C THR A 246 14.84 7.62 -1.81
N LYS A 247 14.14 8.68 -1.39
CA LYS A 247 13.63 8.86 -0.03
C LYS A 247 12.19 8.37 0.16
N ILE A 248 11.49 7.96 -0.90
CA ILE A 248 10.10 7.45 -0.83
C ILE A 248 10.04 6.02 -0.30
N LEU A 249 11.11 5.24 -0.47
CA LEU A 249 11.26 3.93 0.18
C LEU A 249 11.56 4.05 1.69
N SER A 250 11.75 5.27 2.22
CA SER A 250 12.14 5.50 3.61
C SER A 250 11.47 6.69 4.31
N LYS A 251 10.44 7.34 3.75
CA LYS A 251 9.63 8.33 4.48
C LYS A 251 8.25 7.79 4.89
N PRO A 252 7.83 8.04 6.13
CA PRO A 252 6.62 7.46 6.69
C PRO A 252 5.37 8.01 5.99
N VAL A 253 4.35 7.15 5.83
CA VAL A 253 2.98 7.54 5.47
C VAL A 253 2.57 8.78 6.28
N SER A 254 1.96 9.79 5.63
CA SER A 254 1.58 11.03 6.31
C SER A 254 0.65 10.73 7.50
N LEU A 255 0.78 11.50 8.58
CA LEU A 255 -0.07 11.33 9.77
C LEU A 255 -1.55 11.34 9.40
N MET A 256 -1.96 12.18 8.46
CA MET A 256 -3.33 12.25 7.94
C MET A 256 -3.77 10.92 7.28
N SER A 257 -2.94 10.34 6.39
CA SER A 257 -3.28 9.08 5.74
C SER A 257 -3.35 7.93 6.75
N LYS A 258 -2.45 7.94 7.74
CA LYS A 258 -2.48 7.01 8.88
C LYS A 258 -3.73 7.20 9.75
N MET A 259 -4.13 8.44 10.02
CA MET A 259 -5.34 8.79 10.75
C MET A 259 -6.59 8.28 10.03
N ILE A 260 -6.70 8.47 8.72
CA ILE A 260 -7.85 7.96 7.94
C ILE A 260 -7.95 6.43 8.02
N VAL A 261 -6.82 5.73 7.87
CA VAL A 261 -6.77 4.26 8.00
C VAL A 261 -7.22 3.83 9.40
N SER A 262 -6.75 4.52 10.44
CA SER A 262 -7.14 4.25 11.83
C SER A 262 -8.62 4.54 12.08
N ILE A 263 -9.15 5.66 11.58
CA ILE A 263 -10.55 6.06 11.70
C ILE A 263 -11.47 5.01 11.07
N ARG A 264 -11.15 4.57 9.84
CA ARG A 264 -11.93 3.56 9.14
C ARG A 264 -11.92 2.22 9.87
N TYR A 265 -10.74 1.77 10.32
CA TYR A 265 -10.64 0.56 11.13
C TYR A 265 -11.50 0.65 12.39
N LEU A 266 -11.43 1.77 13.11
CA LEU A 266 -12.22 1.96 14.33
C LEU A 266 -13.72 1.91 14.04
N ILE A 267 -14.18 2.66 13.04
CA ILE A 267 -15.61 2.73 12.69
C ILE A 267 -16.15 1.39 12.22
N GLU A 268 -15.37 0.61 11.46
CA GLU A 268 -15.83 -0.66 10.88
C GLU A 268 -15.65 -1.87 11.82
N SER A 269 -14.68 -1.84 12.74
CA SER A 269 -14.28 -3.04 13.51
C SER A 269 -14.37 -2.91 15.03
N GLU A 270 -14.30 -1.70 15.59
CA GLU A 270 -14.16 -1.51 17.06
C GLU A 270 -15.30 -0.69 17.69
N LEU A 271 -15.84 0.30 16.96
CA LEU A 271 -16.88 1.19 17.47
C LEU A 271 -18.25 0.57 17.28
N ILE A 272 -19.07 0.63 18.33
CA ILE A 272 -20.47 0.21 18.24
C ILE A 272 -21.29 1.42 17.78
N LEU A 273 -21.69 1.42 16.51
CA LEU A 273 -22.62 2.40 15.95
C LEU A 273 -24.07 1.95 16.12
N ASN A 274 -24.97 2.89 16.40
CA ASN A 274 -26.42 2.66 16.50
C ASN A 274 -26.80 1.56 17.51
N GLY A 275 -26.00 1.39 18.56
CA GLY A 275 -26.22 0.37 19.57
C GLY A 275 -27.49 0.64 20.41
N PRO A 276 -28.17 -0.41 20.91
CA PRO A 276 -29.40 -0.27 21.71
C PRO A 276 -29.19 0.29 23.13
N LYS A 277 -27.95 0.51 23.56
CA LYS A 277 -27.54 1.11 24.85
C LYS A 277 -26.29 2.00 24.64
N ALA A 278 -25.34 2.04 25.58
CA ALA A 278 -24.08 2.77 25.45
C ALA A 278 -23.37 2.41 24.14
N CYS A 279 -23.34 3.35 23.22
CA CYS A 279 -22.73 3.23 21.90
C CYS A 279 -21.68 4.31 21.71
N ASP A 280 -20.77 4.10 20.77
CA ASP A 280 -19.65 5.00 20.52
C ASP A 280 -19.99 6.08 19.49
N GLY A 281 -21.07 5.90 18.73
CA GLY A 281 -21.54 6.85 17.74
C GLY A 281 -22.85 6.45 17.07
N TRP A 282 -23.31 7.33 16.18
CA TRP A 282 -24.55 7.20 15.43
C TRP A 282 -24.31 7.50 13.96
N PHE A 283 -24.98 6.76 13.08
CA PHE A 283 -24.96 7.02 11.65
C PHE A 283 -26.35 7.46 11.20
N ASP A 284 -26.48 8.67 10.64
CA ASP A 284 -27.78 9.26 10.25
C ASP A 284 -28.18 9.00 8.78
N GLY A 285 -27.39 8.18 8.06
CA GLY A 285 -27.56 7.92 6.63
C GLY A 285 -26.70 8.80 5.72
N LYS A 286 -26.11 9.88 6.24
CA LYS A 286 -25.21 10.78 5.50
C LYS A 286 -23.83 10.89 6.15
N ASP A 287 -23.81 11.08 7.47
CA ASP A 287 -22.60 11.29 8.25
C ASP A 287 -22.58 10.39 9.49
N VAL A 288 -21.36 10.07 9.96
CA VAL A 288 -21.12 9.35 11.20
C VAL A 288 -20.80 10.35 12.31
N TRP A 289 -21.55 10.29 13.39
CA TRP A 289 -21.41 11.11 14.58
C TRP A 289 -20.79 10.30 15.71
N VAL A 290 -19.55 10.58 16.09
CA VAL A 290 -18.82 9.82 17.13
C VAL A 290 -18.55 10.66 18.36
N ILE A 291 -18.55 10.04 19.55
CA ILE A 291 -18.29 10.74 20.81
C ILE A 291 -16.83 11.24 20.84
N SER A 292 -16.63 12.56 20.93
CA SER A 292 -15.34 13.21 20.65
C SER A 292 -14.17 12.68 21.48
N LYS A 293 -14.34 12.57 22.80
CA LYS A 293 -13.30 12.11 23.73
C LYS A 293 -12.94 10.64 23.51
N SER A 294 -13.94 9.75 23.59
CA SER A 294 -13.75 8.30 23.41
C SER A 294 -13.13 7.97 22.05
N PHE A 295 -13.61 8.61 20.99
CA PHE A 295 -13.11 8.42 19.64
C PHE A 295 -11.65 8.86 19.47
N THR A 296 -11.29 10.04 19.98
CA THR A 296 -9.93 10.57 19.88
C THR A 296 -8.94 9.70 20.66
N ASP A 297 -9.33 9.23 21.84
CA ASP A 297 -8.49 8.36 22.68
C ASP A 297 -8.28 6.99 22.02
N LYS A 298 -9.34 6.38 21.47
CA LYS A 298 -9.26 5.11 20.70
C LYS A 298 -8.42 5.28 19.43
N MET A 299 -8.54 6.40 18.72
CA MET A 299 -7.73 6.71 17.53
C MET A 299 -6.25 6.87 17.88
N LYS A 300 -5.92 7.64 18.93
CA LYS A 300 -4.55 7.75 19.44
C LYS A 300 -3.98 6.37 19.80
N ALA A 301 -4.74 5.57 20.55
CA ALA A 301 -4.32 4.24 20.96
C ALA A 301 -4.05 3.32 19.76
N ASN A 302 -4.93 3.35 18.75
CA ASN A 302 -4.77 2.53 17.54
C ASN A 302 -3.58 2.99 16.68
N LEU A 303 -3.37 4.29 16.51
CA LEU A 303 -2.20 4.82 15.80
C LEU A 303 -0.89 4.46 16.53
N LEU A 304 -0.86 4.57 17.87
CA LEU A 304 0.29 4.16 18.68
C LEU A 304 0.56 2.65 18.58
N GLN A 305 -0.48 1.82 18.63
CA GLN A 305 -0.36 0.36 18.45
C GLN A 305 0.20 -0.03 17.08
N ASN A 306 -0.10 0.77 16.05
CA ASN A 306 0.42 0.59 14.70
C ASN A 306 1.81 1.23 14.48
N GLY A 307 2.51 1.61 15.55
CA GLY A 307 3.88 2.11 15.50
C GLY A 307 4.00 3.57 15.01
N ILE A 308 2.94 4.35 15.10
CA ILE A 308 2.91 5.76 14.68
C ILE A 308 3.05 6.64 15.91
N THR A 309 4.21 7.27 16.07
CA THR A 309 4.55 8.08 17.26
C THR A 309 4.42 9.59 17.05
N ASP A 310 4.27 10.06 15.81
CA ASP A 310 4.16 11.49 15.45
C ASP A 310 2.77 12.12 15.72
N ILE A 311 2.02 11.61 16.70
CA ILE A 311 0.64 12.06 16.97
C ILE A 311 0.68 13.22 17.96
N PRO A 312 -0.01 14.35 17.70
CA PRO A 312 -0.15 15.41 18.68
C PRO A 312 -0.78 14.91 19.98
N THR A 313 -0.16 15.22 21.11
CA THR A 313 -0.72 14.91 22.44
C THR A 313 -1.96 15.76 22.75
N ASP A 314 -2.01 16.98 22.23
CA ASP A 314 -3.13 17.91 22.39
C ASP A 314 -4.32 17.56 21.49
N ASN A 315 -5.49 17.39 22.11
CA ASN A 315 -6.75 17.11 21.42
C ASN A 315 -7.16 18.27 20.50
N ALA A 316 -6.87 19.53 20.87
CA ALA A 316 -7.18 20.68 20.02
C ALA A 316 -6.42 20.64 18.68
N LYS A 317 -5.14 20.20 18.72
CA LYS A 317 -4.35 20.01 17.50
C LYS A 317 -4.91 18.91 16.61
N ILE A 318 -5.37 17.80 17.20
CA ILE A 318 -6.01 16.73 16.45
C ILE A 318 -7.30 17.23 15.80
N PHE A 319 -8.12 17.97 16.53
CA PHE A 319 -9.35 18.55 15.98
C PHE A 319 -9.09 19.52 14.83
N ASN A 320 -8.02 20.32 14.91
CA ASN A 320 -7.60 21.18 13.81
C ASN A 320 -7.15 20.35 12.59
N ILE A 321 -6.33 19.31 12.78
CA ILE A 321 -5.90 18.42 11.69
C ILE A 321 -7.10 17.75 11.01
N LEU A 322 -8.06 17.26 11.79
CA LEU A 322 -9.28 16.64 11.25
C LEU A 322 -10.12 17.64 10.45
N LYS A 323 -10.19 18.90 10.90
CA LYS A 323 -10.90 20.00 10.20
C LYS A 323 -10.17 20.46 8.94
N GLU A 324 -8.88 20.79 9.03
CA GLU A 324 -8.05 21.29 7.93
C GLU A 324 -8.01 20.32 6.74
N HIS A 325 -8.01 19.02 7.02
CA HIS A 325 -7.98 17.98 5.99
C HIS A 325 -9.36 17.45 5.58
N GLY A 326 -10.46 18.07 6.05
CA GLY A 326 -11.82 17.68 5.67
C GLY A 326 -12.25 16.29 6.15
N ILE A 327 -11.58 15.73 7.17
CA ILE A 327 -11.93 14.45 7.79
C ILE A 327 -13.16 14.63 8.69
N ALA A 328 -13.26 15.77 9.36
CA ALA A 328 -14.41 16.14 10.19
C ALA A 328 -15.06 17.43 9.70
N ILE A 329 -16.39 17.50 9.76
CA ILE A 329 -17.18 18.68 9.40
C ILE A 329 -17.16 19.66 10.58
N ALA A 330 -16.78 20.90 10.29
CA ALA A 330 -16.72 21.98 11.29
C ALA A 330 -18.11 22.49 11.66
N ASN A 331 -18.30 22.76 12.95
CA ASN A 331 -19.36 23.59 13.49
C ASN A 331 -18.81 25.02 13.64
N GLU A 332 -19.03 25.85 12.62
CA GLU A 332 -18.42 27.18 12.51
C GLU A 332 -16.88 27.10 12.63
N ASP A 333 -16.31 27.58 13.73
CA ASP A 333 -14.88 27.56 13.99
C ASP A 333 -14.40 26.30 14.73
N LYS A 334 -15.29 25.49 15.31
CA LYS A 334 -14.94 24.33 16.15
C LYS A 334 -15.22 23.00 15.45
N THR A 335 -14.42 21.96 15.72
CA THR A 335 -14.65 20.60 15.18
C THR A 335 -15.66 19.79 16.01
N ILE A 336 -16.10 20.32 17.15
CA ILE A 336 -16.95 19.63 18.13
C ILE A 336 -18.39 20.13 18.01
N TRP A 337 -19.32 19.19 18.03
CA TRP A 337 -20.76 19.42 17.98
C TRP A 337 -21.40 19.05 19.33
N PRO A 338 -21.89 20.01 20.14
CA PRO A 338 -22.78 19.69 21.24
C PRO A 338 -24.14 19.29 20.67
N CYS A 339 -24.57 18.06 20.91
CA CYS A 339 -25.81 17.52 20.37
C CYS A 339 -26.68 16.96 21.49
N LYS A 340 -27.99 17.14 21.33
CA LYS A 340 -29.01 16.34 22.00
C LYS A 340 -29.33 15.14 21.11
N ILE A 341 -29.41 13.96 21.72
CA ILE A 341 -29.69 12.70 21.01
C ILE A 341 -30.94 12.08 21.61
N GLU A 342 -31.91 11.75 20.76
CA GLU A 342 -33.15 11.09 21.16
C GLU A 342 -33.31 9.80 20.34
N SER A 343 -33.34 8.65 21.01
CA SER A 343 -33.55 7.35 20.38
C SER A 343 -35.04 7.00 20.38
N GLU A 344 -35.62 6.78 19.20
CA GLU A 344 -37.02 6.36 19.07
C GLU A 344 -37.23 4.91 19.52
N GLU A 345 -36.23 4.04 19.31
CA GLU A 345 -36.34 2.60 19.64
C GLU A 345 -36.22 2.31 21.15
N SER A 346 -35.42 3.08 21.88
CA SER A 346 -35.15 2.84 23.32
C SER A 346 -35.77 3.87 24.25
N GLY A 347 -36.28 5.00 23.72
CA GLY A 347 -36.74 6.14 24.51
C GLY A 347 -35.62 6.86 25.28
N TRP A 348 -34.35 6.49 25.04
CA TRP A 348 -33.21 7.09 25.68
C TRP A 348 -32.91 8.48 25.11
N ILE A 349 -32.67 9.44 26.00
CA ILE A 349 -32.35 10.82 25.66
C ILE A 349 -31.05 11.22 26.34
N ALA A 350 -30.08 11.67 25.55
CA ALA A 350 -28.93 12.42 26.07
C ALA A 350 -29.15 13.90 25.82
N GLU A 351 -29.28 14.66 26.91
CA GLU A 351 -29.51 16.11 26.84
C GLU A 351 -28.33 16.87 26.25
N LYS A 352 -27.09 16.38 26.45
CA LYS A 352 -25.88 17.01 25.91
C LYS A 352 -24.74 16.01 25.75
N LEU A 353 -24.30 15.79 24.52
CA LEU A 353 -23.10 15.03 24.17
C LEU A 353 -22.24 15.80 23.18
N THR A 354 -20.92 15.73 23.34
CA THR A 354 -19.97 16.34 22.41
C THR A 354 -19.53 15.33 21.36
N LEU A 355 -19.91 15.58 20.11
CA LEU A 355 -19.69 14.69 18.98
C LEU A 355 -18.71 15.29 17.95
N ILE A 356 -18.12 14.43 17.14
CA ILE A 356 -17.40 14.77 15.91
C ILE A 356 -18.22 14.21 14.75
N ARG A 357 -18.46 15.05 13.75
CA ARG A 357 -19.21 14.69 12.55
C ARG A 357 -18.25 14.33 11.43
N ILE A 358 -18.28 13.09 10.97
CA ILE A 358 -17.39 12.55 9.94
C ILE A 358 -18.22 12.18 8.70
N PRO A 359 -17.89 12.67 7.51
CA PRO A 359 -18.57 12.29 6.28
C PRO A 359 -18.53 10.78 6.01
N ALA A 360 -19.61 10.17 5.53
CA ALA A 360 -19.64 8.72 5.28
C ALA A 360 -18.58 8.23 4.28
N ASN A 361 -18.22 9.03 3.27
CA ASN A 361 -17.16 8.71 2.30
C ASN A 361 -15.75 8.71 2.92
N VAL A 362 -15.57 9.34 4.08
CA VAL A 362 -14.33 9.31 4.85
C VAL A 362 -14.38 8.17 5.87
N ALA A 363 -15.51 8.02 6.56
CA ALA A 363 -15.72 7.05 7.63
C ALA A 363 -15.64 5.58 7.20
N PHE A 364 -16.09 5.26 5.97
CA PHE A 364 -16.14 3.89 5.47
C PHE A 364 -15.22 3.69 4.26
N HIS A 365 -14.69 2.47 4.08
CA HIS A 365 -14.01 2.08 2.84
C HIS A 365 -15.00 2.01 1.67
N ASN A 366 -16.22 1.56 1.96
CA ASN A 366 -17.34 1.49 1.03
C ASN A 366 -18.61 1.80 1.81
N ILE A 367 -19.48 2.67 1.28
CA ILE A 367 -20.71 3.08 1.98
C ILE A 367 -21.67 1.92 2.23
N THR A 368 -21.52 0.82 1.49
CA THR A 368 -22.25 -0.44 1.70
C THR A 368 -21.89 -1.16 3.00
N ASN A 369 -20.77 -0.81 3.64
CA ASN A 369 -20.40 -1.27 4.98
C ASN A 369 -21.07 -0.46 6.10
N ALA A 370 -21.75 0.65 5.77
CA ALA A 370 -22.42 1.47 6.76
C ALA A 370 -23.61 0.71 7.38
N PRO A 371 -23.85 0.84 8.69
CA PRO A 371 -25.02 0.25 9.33
C PRO A 371 -26.30 0.93 8.84
N GLU A 372 -27.46 0.31 9.13
CA GLU A 372 -28.75 0.95 8.89
C GLU A 372 -28.84 2.31 9.61
N PRO A 373 -29.43 3.35 8.98
CA PRO A 373 -29.54 4.67 9.59
C PRO A 373 -30.21 4.63 10.96
N PHE A 374 -29.70 5.44 11.87
CA PHE A 374 -30.19 5.56 13.23
C PHE A 374 -31.64 6.02 13.24
N LYS A 375 -32.50 5.26 13.93
CA LYS A 375 -33.90 5.62 14.15
C LYS A 375 -34.03 6.47 15.40
N GLY A 376 -33.81 7.77 15.20
CA GLY A 376 -33.83 8.79 16.24
C GLY A 376 -33.38 10.14 15.68
N SER A 377 -33.34 11.15 16.55
CA SER A 377 -32.91 12.50 16.17
C SER A 377 -31.57 12.87 16.83
N ILE A 378 -30.69 13.49 16.03
CA ILE A 378 -29.43 14.09 16.49
C ILE A 378 -29.56 15.59 16.19
N THR A 379 -29.80 16.39 17.23
CA THR A 379 -30.01 17.84 17.07
C THR A 379 -28.84 18.62 17.69
N PRO A 380 -28.08 19.39 16.90
CA PRO A 380 -27.08 20.31 17.42
C PRO A 380 -27.71 21.37 18.35
N LEU A 381 -27.10 21.60 19.51
CA LEU A 381 -27.48 22.61 20.49
C LEU A 381 -26.78 23.94 20.18
N THR A 382 -27.45 25.06 20.47
CA THR A 382 -26.86 26.40 20.27
C THR A 382 -25.99 26.84 21.45
N GLU A 383 -25.03 27.75 21.23
CA GLU A 383 -24.06 28.16 22.26
C GLU A 383 -24.70 28.71 23.55
N ALA A 384 -25.92 29.26 23.49
CA ALA A 384 -26.67 29.74 24.65
C ALA A 384 -27.15 28.61 25.59
N GLU A 385 -27.41 27.41 25.06
CA GLU A 385 -27.92 26.26 25.83
C GLU A 385 -26.79 25.40 26.42
N ALA A 386 -25.54 25.66 26.01
CA ALA A 386 -24.38 24.86 26.40
C ALA A 386 -23.78 25.24 27.78
N VAL A 387 -24.13 26.39 28.37
CA VAL A 387 -23.39 26.98 29.51
C VAL A 387 -23.97 26.62 30.89
N GLU A 388 -25.24 26.20 31.02
CA GLU A 388 -25.92 26.24 32.33
C GLU A 388 -25.66 25.09 33.33
N LYS A 389 -24.96 23.98 33.03
CA LYS A 389 -24.91 22.83 33.97
C LYS A 389 -23.60 22.02 34.00
N ASN A 390 -22.45 22.69 34.18
CA ASN A 390 -21.15 22.00 34.27
C ASN A 390 -20.37 22.24 35.57
N ASP A 391 -21.04 22.49 36.70
CA ASP A 391 -20.39 22.36 38.01
C ASP A 391 -20.63 20.95 38.56
N LEU A 392 -19.59 20.11 38.52
CA LEU A 392 -19.10 19.33 39.66
C LEU A 392 -17.87 18.47 39.25
N MET A 393 -16.79 18.68 40.01
CA MET A 393 -15.59 17.85 40.21
C MET A 393 -14.43 17.90 39.20
N ILE A 394 -13.50 18.85 39.45
CA ILE A 394 -12.04 18.57 39.44
C ILE A 394 -11.41 19.33 40.62
N PRO A 395 -10.64 18.70 41.53
CA PRO A 395 -9.80 19.43 42.49
C PRO A 395 -8.51 19.91 41.81
N ALA A 396 -8.22 21.20 41.95
CA ALA A 396 -7.02 21.88 41.47
C ALA A 396 -5.87 21.80 42.49
N ILE A 397 -4.62 21.72 42.00
CA ILE A 397 -3.37 22.15 42.68
C ILE A 397 -2.40 22.72 41.61
N PRO A 398 -1.61 23.76 41.91
CA PRO A 398 -1.44 24.94 41.05
C PRO A 398 -0.11 25.04 40.27
N ALA A 399 -0.08 26.03 39.38
CA ALA A 399 1.01 26.43 38.50
C ALA A 399 2.14 27.21 39.20
N GLU A 400 3.37 27.02 38.71
CA GLU A 400 4.48 27.98 38.85
C GLU A 400 5.06 28.30 37.46
N ALA A 401 5.31 29.60 37.24
CA ALA A 401 6.09 30.20 36.17
C ALA A 401 7.59 29.82 36.36
N ASP A 402 8.53 29.94 35.42
CA ASP A 402 8.77 30.99 34.43
C ASP A 402 9.95 30.59 33.51
N GLU A 403 10.23 31.44 32.51
CA GLU A 403 11.48 31.60 31.71
C GLU A 403 11.73 30.80 30.40
N LYS A 404 11.79 31.57 29.29
CA LYS A 404 12.47 31.25 28.01
C LYS A 404 13.98 31.53 28.12
N PRO A 405 14.85 30.96 27.26
CA PRO A 405 15.33 31.77 26.12
C PRO A 405 15.70 31.05 24.80
N LYS A 406 15.45 31.80 23.72
CA LYS A 406 16.22 32.07 22.46
C LYS A 406 16.72 30.95 21.53
N LEU A 407 16.31 31.13 20.26
CA LEU A 407 16.89 30.58 19.03
C LEU A 407 18.36 30.96 18.83
N ASN A 408 19.12 30.07 18.19
CA ASN A 408 20.24 30.44 17.32
C ASN A 408 20.16 29.65 16.01
N ILE A 409 20.09 30.41 14.91
CA ILE A 409 20.20 29.97 13.52
C ILE A 409 21.69 30.00 13.16
N VAL A 410 22.21 28.91 12.61
CA VAL A 410 23.46 28.95 11.84
C VAL A 410 23.21 28.29 10.49
N SER A 411 23.40 29.10 9.46
CA SER A 411 23.46 28.80 8.04
C SER A 411 24.78 28.13 7.67
N GLU A 412 24.76 27.14 6.79
CA GLU A 412 25.92 26.83 5.94
C GLU A 412 25.51 26.26 4.59
N SER A 413 26.37 26.52 3.61
CA SER A 413 26.13 26.80 2.20
C SER A 413 26.17 25.60 1.25
N VAL A 414 25.66 25.87 0.05
CA VAL A 414 25.61 25.03 -1.15
C VAL A 414 26.97 25.00 -1.85
N ASP A 415 27.49 23.82 -2.21
CA ASP A 415 27.88 23.47 -3.59
C ASP A 415 28.50 22.06 -3.73
N ASP A 416 28.30 21.50 -4.93
CA ASP A 416 28.98 20.36 -5.58
C ASP A 416 28.77 18.92 -5.07
N LYS A 417 27.96 18.16 -5.84
CA LYS A 417 28.22 16.74 -6.19
C LYS A 417 27.26 16.19 -7.26
N ALA A 418 27.34 16.74 -8.48
CA ALA A 418 26.84 16.06 -9.68
C ALA A 418 27.93 15.13 -10.23
N SER A 419 28.10 13.94 -9.64
CA SER A 419 28.96 12.88 -10.22
C SER A 419 28.74 11.47 -9.59
N ILE A 420 28.16 11.36 -8.40
CA ILE A 420 28.15 10.09 -7.65
C ILE A 420 26.89 9.23 -7.93
N MET A 421 26.04 9.60 -8.90
CA MET A 421 24.72 8.98 -9.07
C MET A 421 24.66 7.76 -10.00
N GLN A 422 25.79 7.30 -10.57
CA GLN A 422 25.81 6.13 -11.46
C GLN A 422 26.44 4.89 -10.81
N ASP A 423 27.35 5.03 -9.84
CA ASP A 423 28.05 3.88 -9.24
C ASP A 423 27.30 3.24 -8.06
N THR A 424 26.41 3.97 -7.37
CA THR A 424 25.71 3.44 -6.18
C THR A 424 24.54 2.52 -6.52
N ILE A 425 24.01 2.57 -7.75
CA ILE A 425 22.90 1.70 -8.17
C ILE A 425 23.42 0.37 -8.72
N PHE A 426 24.63 0.34 -9.29
CA PHE A 426 25.23 -0.93 -9.74
C PHE A 426 25.62 -1.82 -8.55
N SER A 427 26.05 -1.24 -7.41
CA SER A 427 26.42 -2.01 -6.21
C SER A 427 25.24 -2.63 -5.45
N LEU A 428 24.00 -2.23 -5.72
CA LEU A 428 22.81 -2.86 -5.12
C LEU A 428 22.28 -4.06 -5.90
N PHE A 429 22.67 -4.22 -7.17
CA PHE A 429 22.19 -5.30 -8.04
C PHE A 429 23.28 -6.29 -8.46
N SER A 430 24.53 -6.11 -8.01
CA SER A 430 25.66 -6.97 -8.40
C SER A 430 26.21 -7.90 -7.29
N ASN A 431 25.52 -8.10 -6.16
CA ASN A 431 26.00 -9.06 -5.15
C ASN A 431 25.34 -10.45 -5.27
N VAL A 432 25.80 -11.16 -6.30
CA VAL A 432 25.91 -12.62 -6.45
C VAL A 432 27.21 -12.77 -7.26
N ASP A 433 28.39 -13.19 -6.78
CA ASP A 433 28.78 -14.15 -5.74
C ASP A 433 30.24 -13.90 -5.26
N MET A 434 30.62 -14.69 -4.23
CA MET A 434 31.96 -15.13 -3.80
C MET A 434 32.71 -14.31 -2.74
N ALA A 435 32.55 -14.75 -1.49
CA ALA A 435 33.69 -14.97 -0.59
C ALA A 435 33.42 -16.26 0.22
N ASP A 436 34.06 -17.35 -0.21
CA ASP A 436 34.48 -18.40 0.71
C ASP A 436 35.23 -17.73 1.87
N ASN A 437 34.81 -18.01 3.10
CA ASN A 437 35.68 -17.93 4.26
C ASN A 437 35.28 -19.08 5.20
N HIS A 438 35.84 -20.24 4.91
CA HIS A 438 36.46 -21.03 5.96
C HIS A 438 37.46 -20.13 6.67
N ASP A 439 37.25 -19.87 7.97
CA ASP A 439 38.34 -19.52 8.86
C ASP A 439 38.19 -20.36 10.12
N ASP A 440 38.86 -21.50 10.07
CA ASP A 440 39.56 -22.04 11.22
C ASP A 440 40.55 -20.98 11.69
N CYS A 441 40.38 -20.48 12.92
CA CYS A 441 41.44 -19.80 13.64
C CYS A 441 41.88 -20.68 14.80
N ASP A 442 42.78 -21.62 14.51
CA ASP A 442 43.69 -22.17 15.50
C ASP A 442 45.13 -21.90 15.05
N ASN A 443 45.81 -21.01 15.77
CA ASN A 443 47.18 -21.21 16.23
C ASN A 443 47.69 -20.02 17.05
N SER A 444 47.83 -20.23 18.35
CA SER A 444 49.01 -19.79 19.08
C SER A 444 49.83 -21.02 19.44
N LYS A 445 50.97 -21.21 18.75
CA LYS A 445 52.00 -22.17 19.12
C LYS A 445 52.71 -21.69 20.38
N GLU A 446 52.79 -22.55 21.40
CA GLU A 446 53.99 -22.67 22.22
C GLU A 446 54.33 -24.16 22.46
N ASP A 447 55.61 -24.37 22.70
CA ASP A 447 56.44 -25.54 22.39
C ASP A 447 56.25 -26.78 23.30
N ARG A 448 56.49 -27.96 22.70
CA ARG A 448 57.14 -29.18 23.22
C ARG A 448 56.70 -29.78 24.57
N GLN A 449 56.27 -31.05 24.57
CA GLN A 449 57.12 -32.22 24.87
C GLN A 449 56.34 -33.55 24.92
N ILE A 450 57.07 -34.62 24.62
CA ILE A 450 56.73 -36.04 24.53
C ILE A 450 56.51 -36.68 25.92
N LYS A 451 55.52 -37.60 26.01
CA LYS A 451 55.46 -38.91 26.72
C LYS A 451 53.97 -39.24 26.90
N GLY A 452 53.40 -40.40 26.60
CA GLY A 452 53.90 -41.77 26.47
C GLY A 452 52.94 -42.68 27.26
N ASN A 453 52.45 -43.75 26.63
CA ASN A 453 51.75 -44.92 27.20
C ASN A 453 50.29 -44.72 27.68
N ASP A 454 49.36 -45.67 27.61
CA ASP A 454 49.33 -47.04 27.11
C ASP A 454 47.86 -47.49 26.96
N SER A 455 47.60 -48.24 25.89
CA SER A 455 46.72 -49.42 25.76
C SER A 455 45.76 -49.81 26.90
N LYS A 456 44.45 -49.97 26.60
CA LYS A 456 43.80 -51.30 26.39
C LYS A 456 42.25 -51.24 26.33
N ASN A 457 41.74 -52.07 25.41
CA ASN A 457 40.36 -52.50 25.18
C ASN A 457 39.58 -52.89 26.45
N ASN A 458 38.27 -52.60 26.48
CA ASN A 458 37.24 -53.64 26.34
C ASN A 458 35.83 -53.06 26.17
N ASN A 459 35.08 -53.67 25.26
CA ASN A 459 33.63 -53.57 25.12
C ASN A 459 32.92 -53.91 26.43
N ILE A 460 31.81 -53.22 26.73
CA ILE A 460 30.52 -53.79 27.14
C ILE A 460 29.47 -52.68 27.06
N SER A 461 28.47 -52.94 26.23
CA SER A 461 27.16 -52.31 26.20
C SER A 461 26.49 -52.37 27.58
N ILE A 462 26.02 -51.24 28.10
CA ILE A 462 24.83 -51.11 28.94
C ILE A 462 24.42 -49.63 28.95
N SER A 463 23.13 -49.43 28.70
CA SER A 463 22.34 -48.24 28.98
C SER A 463 22.86 -47.43 30.17
N ASN A 464 23.08 -46.14 29.97
CA ASN A 464 22.73 -45.16 30.99
C ASN A 464 22.57 -43.77 30.36
N GLU A 465 21.38 -43.25 30.59
CA GLU A 465 21.09 -41.84 30.78
C GLU A 465 22.27 -41.12 31.43
N CYS A 466 22.62 -39.95 30.92
CA CYS A 466 23.24 -38.93 31.76
C CYS A 466 22.90 -37.53 31.23
N SER A 467 21.85 -36.99 31.87
CA SER A 467 21.74 -35.63 32.38
C SER A 467 21.96 -34.47 31.40
N PHE A 468 20.87 -34.14 30.70
CA PHE A 468 20.59 -32.76 30.33
C PHE A 468 20.23 -31.98 31.60
N ASN A 469 20.84 -30.81 31.78
CA ASN A 469 20.33 -29.78 32.69
C ASN A 469 18.94 -29.36 32.18
N THR A 470 17.88 -29.94 32.74
CA THR A 470 16.52 -29.49 32.49
C THR A 470 16.32 -28.18 33.23
N LEU A 471 16.29 -27.07 32.49
CA LEU A 471 15.48 -25.92 32.87
C LEU A 471 14.08 -26.46 33.18
N ASP A 472 13.50 -26.12 34.34
CA ASP A 472 12.14 -26.56 34.66
C ASP A 472 11.20 -26.11 33.54
N ASN A 473 10.27 -26.98 33.13
CA ASN A 473 9.30 -26.66 32.08
C ASN A 473 8.51 -25.37 32.40
N ASP A 474 8.35 -25.07 33.70
CA ASP A 474 7.72 -23.84 34.18
C ASP A 474 8.56 -22.59 33.91
N ASP A 475 9.89 -22.65 33.94
CA ASP A 475 10.77 -21.51 33.66
C ASP A 475 10.76 -21.16 32.17
N ILE A 476 10.81 -22.18 31.31
CA ILE A 476 10.70 -21.99 29.85
C ILE A 476 9.30 -21.48 29.51
N TYR A 477 8.25 -22.06 30.09
CA TYR A 477 6.89 -21.57 29.87
C TYR A 477 6.73 -20.12 30.32
N ASN A 478 7.34 -19.74 31.45
CA ASN A 478 7.25 -18.39 32.00
C ASN A 478 8.19 -17.36 31.38
N HIS A 479 9.11 -17.77 30.52
CA HIS A 479 10.06 -16.89 29.85
C HIS A 479 9.31 -15.79 29.06
N PRO A 480 9.72 -14.50 29.16
CA PRO A 480 9.02 -13.37 28.54
C PRO A 480 8.79 -13.54 27.04
N PHE A 481 9.75 -14.13 26.32
CA PHE A 481 9.60 -14.45 24.90
C PHE A 481 8.44 -15.40 24.61
N PHE A 482 8.34 -16.55 25.29
CA PHE A 482 7.26 -17.51 25.04
C PHE A 482 5.90 -17.01 25.52
N LYS A 483 5.85 -16.23 26.61
CA LYS A 483 4.63 -15.52 27.02
C LYS A 483 4.13 -14.58 25.93
N TRP A 484 5.03 -13.81 25.33
CA TRP A 484 4.70 -12.93 24.22
C TRP A 484 4.25 -13.71 22.98
N VAL A 485 5.00 -14.74 22.56
CA VAL A 485 4.60 -15.54 21.39
C VAL A 485 3.21 -16.14 21.56
N ARG A 486 2.92 -16.70 22.74
CA ARG A 486 1.59 -17.26 23.06
C ARG A 486 0.49 -16.21 23.01
N SER A 487 0.69 -15.03 23.61
CA SER A 487 -0.32 -13.96 23.56
C SER A 487 -0.58 -13.51 22.13
N GLN A 488 0.46 -13.37 21.31
CA GLN A 488 0.29 -12.94 19.92
C GLN A 488 -0.42 -13.98 19.03
N ILE A 489 -0.24 -15.27 19.30
CA ILE A 489 -0.97 -16.34 18.60
C ILE A 489 -2.45 -16.33 19.02
N ILE A 490 -2.74 -16.24 20.32
CA ILE A 490 -4.11 -16.19 20.86
C ILE A 490 -4.87 -14.97 20.34
N ASP A 491 -4.23 -13.80 20.34
CA ASP A 491 -4.78 -12.54 19.83
C ASP A 491 -4.87 -12.48 18.29
N LYS A 492 -4.47 -13.56 17.58
CA LYS A 492 -4.43 -13.67 16.11
C LYS A 492 -3.53 -12.64 15.40
N LYS A 493 -2.65 -11.97 16.14
CA LYS A 493 -1.66 -11.00 15.62
C LYS A 493 -0.43 -11.68 15.00
N LEU A 494 -0.11 -12.89 15.46
CA LEU A 494 0.93 -13.74 14.90
C LEU A 494 0.30 -14.98 14.26
N PRO A 495 -0.02 -14.94 12.96
CA PRO A 495 -0.64 -16.08 12.30
C PRO A 495 0.32 -17.27 12.25
N VAL A 496 -0.23 -18.48 12.35
CA VAL A 496 0.48 -19.76 12.18
C VAL A 496 0.13 -20.34 10.81
N ASN A 497 1.11 -20.87 10.08
CA ASN A 497 0.95 -21.48 8.74
C ASN A 497 0.46 -20.59 7.60
N ASN A 498 0.36 -19.28 7.78
CA ASN A 498 0.07 -18.34 6.68
C ASN A 498 1.32 -17.95 5.89
N GLN A 499 1.14 -17.45 4.65
CA GLN A 499 2.24 -17.09 3.74
C GLN A 499 3.24 -16.08 4.34
N ASN A 500 2.78 -15.20 5.23
CA ASN A 500 3.61 -14.20 5.90
C ASN A 500 3.86 -14.48 7.40
N ALA A 501 3.51 -15.68 7.88
CA ALA A 501 3.71 -16.10 9.25
C ALA A 501 5.20 -16.08 9.65
N CYS A 502 5.47 -16.05 10.95
CA CYS A 502 6.82 -16.28 11.48
C CYS A 502 6.94 -17.65 12.16
N ILE A 503 5.82 -18.36 12.30
CA ILE A 503 5.70 -19.65 12.98
C ILE A 503 4.90 -20.56 12.06
N HIS A 504 5.46 -21.72 11.78
CA HIS A 504 4.83 -22.77 10.99
C HIS A 504 4.91 -24.09 11.75
N THR A 505 4.06 -25.04 11.40
CA THR A 505 4.20 -26.44 11.80
C THR A 505 4.73 -27.24 10.61
N VAL A 506 5.80 -28.02 10.79
CA VAL A 506 6.43 -28.84 9.75
C VAL A 506 6.91 -30.14 10.40
N ASP A 507 6.62 -31.29 9.79
CA ASP A 507 6.94 -32.63 10.31
C ASP A 507 6.51 -32.83 11.78
N GLY A 508 5.31 -32.33 12.13
CA GLY A 508 4.75 -32.41 13.47
C GLY A 508 5.44 -31.53 14.52
N LYS A 509 6.31 -30.60 14.11
CA LYS A 509 7.09 -29.73 15.01
C LYS A 509 6.88 -28.26 14.70
N ILE A 510 7.29 -27.38 15.61
CA ILE A 510 7.26 -25.93 15.39
C ILE A 510 8.50 -25.49 14.61
N PHE A 511 8.30 -24.83 13.48
CA PHE A 511 9.32 -24.16 12.70
C PHE A 511 9.21 -22.64 12.87
N MET A 512 10.17 -22.05 13.57
CA MET A 512 10.18 -20.64 13.93
C MET A 512 11.19 -19.86 13.08
N ILE A 513 10.71 -18.94 12.24
CA ILE A 513 11.51 -18.23 11.24
C ILE A 513 12.43 -17.17 11.89
N THR A 514 13.73 -17.27 11.62
CA THR A 514 14.76 -16.34 12.10
C THR A 514 15.35 -15.52 10.93
N PRO A 515 15.69 -14.23 11.11
CA PRO A 515 15.61 -13.41 12.33
C PRO A 515 14.23 -12.80 12.59
N LYS A 516 13.26 -13.03 11.69
CA LYS A 516 11.97 -12.33 11.64
C LYS A 516 11.18 -12.37 12.96
N ILE A 517 11.17 -13.50 13.68
CA ILE A 517 10.48 -13.60 14.97
C ILE A 517 11.13 -12.74 16.06
N PHE A 518 12.47 -12.69 16.12
CA PHE A 518 13.22 -11.95 17.13
C PHE A 518 13.18 -10.46 16.87
N ARG A 519 13.17 -10.06 15.60
CA ARG A 519 12.94 -8.68 15.17
C ARG A 519 11.57 -8.17 15.64
N LYS A 520 10.52 -8.98 15.46
CA LYS A 520 9.18 -8.67 15.98
C LYS A 520 9.14 -8.58 17.51
N TYR A 521 9.87 -9.45 18.20
CA TYR A 521 9.95 -9.42 19.66
C TYR A 521 10.72 -8.20 20.18
N SER A 522 11.82 -7.82 19.51
CA SER A 522 12.56 -6.58 19.80
C SER A 522 11.69 -5.35 19.62
N LEU A 523 10.94 -5.29 18.52
CA LEU A 523 10.01 -4.19 18.27
C LEU A 523 8.93 -4.10 19.37
N TYR A 524 8.47 -5.24 19.89
CA TYR A 524 7.50 -5.26 20.98
C TYR A 524 8.08 -4.78 22.33
N MET A 525 9.31 -5.17 22.67
CA MET A 525 9.93 -4.84 23.96
C MET A 525 10.54 -3.44 24.01
N HIS A 526 11.12 -2.97 22.90
CA HIS A 526 11.92 -1.75 22.85
C HIS A 526 11.34 -0.68 21.92
N GLY A 527 10.30 -0.99 21.15
CA GLY A 527 9.74 -0.07 20.15
C GLY A 527 10.66 0.15 18.93
N ASN A 528 11.75 -0.63 18.80
CA ASN A 528 12.67 -0.58 17.67
C ASN A 528 13.17 -1.99 17.24
N ASP A 529 13.63 -2.11 15.99
CA ASP A 529 14.24 -3.33 15.44
C ASP A 529 15.76 -3.17 15.27
N ASP A 530 16.42 -2.61 16.29
CA ASP A 530 17.86 -2.39 16.26
C ASP A 530 18.63 -3.71 16.17
N ASP A 531 19.70 -3.71 15.37
CA ASP A 531 20.45 -4.91 15.02
C ASP A 531 21.18 -5.56 16.21
N SER A 532 21.37 -4.84 17.32
CA SER A 532 21.93 -5.37 18.56
C SER A 532 20.92 -6.19 19.37
N ASN A 533 19.65 -5.78 19.38
CA ASN A 533 18.64 -6.28 20.31
C ASN A 533 18.08 -7.63 19.85
N TRP A 534 17.70 -7.77 18.58
CA TRP A 534 17.22 -9.07 18.08
C TRP A 534 18.32 -10.14 18.07
N LYS A 535 19.59 -9.76 17.86
CA LYS A 535 20.74 -10.67 17.98
C LYS A 535 20.95 -11.13 19.41
N GLN A 536 20.71 -10.25 20.40
CA GLN A 536 20.72 -10.64 21.81
C GLN A 536 19.61 -11.65 22.11
N TYR A 537 18.36 -11.37 21.74
CA TYR A 537 17.24 -12.30 21.96
C TYR A 537 17.42 -13.64 21.25
N GLN A 538 18.03 -13.65 20.07
CA GLN A 538 18.35 -14.89 19.37
C GLN A 538 19.45 -15.70 20.09
N ARG A 539 20.40 -15.03 20.76
CA ARG A 539 21.40 -15.71 21.61
C ARG A 539 20.77 -16.26 22.88
N GLU A 540 20.00 -15.45 23.59
CA GLU A 540 19.25 -15.88 24.79
C GLU A 540 18.37 -17.10 24.47
N PHE A 541 17.63 -17.08 23.35
CA PHE A 541 16.85 -18.23 22.91
C PHE A 541 17.70 -19.49 22.66
N GLN A 542 18.88 -19.36 22.06
CA GLN A 542 19.77 -20.51 21.82
C GLN A 542 20.36 -21.08 23.12
N GLU A 543 20.59 -20.22 24.12
CA GLU A 543 21.07 -20.62 25.45
C GLU A 543 20.04 -21.46 26.20
N LEU A 544 18.75 -21.31 25.90
CA LEU A 544 17.68 -22.17 26.45
C LEU A 544 17.76 -23.62 25.95
N LYS A 545 18.50 -23.89 24.85
CA LYS A 545 18.75 -25.24 24.30
C LYS A 545 17.48 -26.07 24.03
N ILE A 546 16.34 -25.43 23.80
CA ILE A 546 15.07 -26.09 23.50
C ILE A 546 14.91 -26.44 22.01
N HIS A 547 15.72 -25.85 21.14
CA HIS A 547 15.68 -26.09 19.70
C HIS A 547 16.43 -27.38 19.35
N ILE A 548 15.90 -28.10 18.36
CA ILE A 548 16.53 -29.28 17.79
C ILE A 548 17.69 -28.81 16.91
N LYS A 549 18.84 -29.46 17.03
CA LYS A 549 20.00 -29.22 16.15
C LYS A 549 19.86 -30.02 14.87
N PHE A 550 20.28 -29.44 13.75
CA PHE A 550 20.14 -30.04 12.41
C PHE A 550 21.03 -31.28 12.20
N SER A 551 22.21 -31.32 12.81
CA SER A 551 23.13 -32.45 12.72
C SER A 551 23.99 -32.58 13.98
N ASP A 552 24.67 -33.71 14.11
CA ASP A 552 25.68 -33.96 15.16
C ASP A 552 26.85 -32.95 15.09
N GLU A 553 27.05 -32.29 13.95
CA GLU A 553 28.01 -31.19 13.75
C GLU A 553 27.56 -29.85 14.40
N GLY A 554 26.32 -29.77 14.91
CA GLY A 554 25.90 -28.71 15.83
C GLY A 554 25.23 -27.47 15.23
N PHE A 555 24.77 -27.50 13.98
CA PHE A 555 24.02 -26.36 13.40
C PHE A 555 22.67 -26.16 14.12
N ASN A 556 22.44 -24.94 14.61
CA ASN A 556 21.22 -24.58 15.34
C ASN A 556 20.04 -24.19 14.43
N ILE A 557 20.30 -23.93 13.14
CA ILE A 557 19.32 -23.42 12.18
C ILE A 557 18.98 -24.50 11.16
N TRP A 558 17.70 -24.69 10.91
CA TRP A 558 17.14 -25.57 9.90
C TRP A 558 16.75 -24.78 8.64
N LYS A 559 16.76 -25.44 7.49
CA LYS A 559 16.23 -24.91 6.22
C LYS A 559 14.98 -25.69 5.82
N CYS A 560 13.89 -24.98 5.52
CA CYS A 560 12.69 -25.55 4.93
C CYS A 560 12.55 -25.09 3.49
N LEU A 561 12.35 -26.02 2.57
CA LEU A 561 12.01 -25.74 1.18
C LEU A 561 10.54 -25.31 1.09
N ILE A 562 10.26 -24.27 0.31
CA ILE A 562 8.89 -23.84 0.02
C ILE A 562 8.36 -24.62 -1.20
N SER A 563 7.37 -25.47 -0.97
CA SER A 563 6.69 -26.29 -1.97
C SER A 563 5.64 -25.46 -2.72
N GLY A 564 5.96 -25.06 -3.95
CA GLY A 564 5.07 -24.35 -4.88
C GLY A 564 5.20 -24.83 -6.33
N LYS A 565 4.26 -24.45 -7.20
CA LYS A 565 4.19 -24.84 -8.63
C LYS A 565 5.37 -24.35 -9.52
N ARG A 566 6.44 -23.81 -8.93
CA ARG A 566 7.67 -23.39 -9.61
C ARG A 566 8.84 -24.17 -9.00
N LYS A 567 9.66 -24.80 -9.84
CA LYS A 567 10.95 -25.36 -9.42
C LYS A 567 11.93 -24.19 -9.17
N SER A 568 12.05 -23.71 -7.95
CA SER A 568 13.20 -22.89 -7.53
C SER A 568 13.39 -22.93 -6.01
N HIS A 569 14.63 -23.20 -5.60
CA HIS A 569 15.14 -23.53 -4.27
C HIS A 569 15.00 -22.39 -3.25
N THR A 570 13.77 -21.95 -2.98
CA THR A 570 13.52 -20.92 -1.97
C THR A 570 13.43 -21.60 -0.62
N PHE A 571 14.48 -21.46 0.19
CA PHE A 571 14.49 -21.97 1.55
C PHE A 571 14.27 -20.84 2.54
N ILE A 572 13.51 -21.14 3.59
CA ILE A 572 13.42 -20.29 4.78
C ILE A 572 14.25 -20.91 5.90
N LYS A 573 14.91 -20.05 6.67
CA LYS A 573 15.76 -20.45 7.79
C LYS A 573 15.00 -20.29 9.10
N GLY A 574 15.11 -21.25 10.00
CA GLY A 574 14.39 -21.23 11.27
C GLY A 574 14.89 -22.22 12.30
N TYR A 575 14.34 -22.13 13.50
CA TYR A 575 14.56 -23.09 14.57
C TYR A 575 13.44 -24.13 14.57
N LEU A 576 13.79 -25.39 14.81
CA LEU A 576 12.84 -26.48 14.94
C LEU A 576 12.67 -26.83 16.43
N ILE A 577 11.43 -26.96 16.92
CA ILE A 577 11.14 -27.15 18.34
C ILE A 577 10.08 -28.25 18.50
N ASP A 578 10.37 -29.25 19.34
CA ASP A 578 9.50 -30.42 19.58
C ASP A 578 8.56 -30.20 20.78
N ASN A 579 7.84 -29.07 20.80
CA ASN A 579 6.88 -28.75 21.86
C ASN A 579 5.85 -27.72 21.36
N LYS A 580 4.79 -28.18 20.67
CA LYS A 580 3.70 -27.30 20.17
C LYS A 580 2.95 -26.56 21.30
N PRO A 581 2.64 -27.19 22.47
CA PRO A 581 1.93 -26.52 23.56
C PRO A 581 2.67 -25.30 24.13
N LEU A 582 4.01 -25.25 24.06
CA LEU A 582 4.79 -24.07 24.44
C LEU A 582 4.38 -22.80 23.67
N PHE A 583 3.80 -22.97 22.47
CA PHE A 583 3.37 -21.89 21.58
C PHE A 583 1.85 -21.68 21.57
N ALA A 584 1.11 -22.29 22.51
CA ALA A 584 -0.36 -22.32 22.49
C ALA A 584 -0.94 -22.93 21.20
N ILE A 585 -0.21 -23.87 20.60
CA ILE A 585 -0.61 -24.64 19.42
C ILE A 585 -0.92 -26.07 19.87
N GLU A 586 -2.09 -26.59 19.51
CA GLU A 586 -2.49 -27.97 19.84
C GLU A 586 -1.61 -28.99 19.11
N ASN A 587 -1.40 -30.16 19.73
CA ASN A 587 -0.55 -31.22 19.15
C ASN A 587 -1.05 -31.70 17.77
N ASN A 588 -2.37 -31.71 17.58
CA ASN A 588 -3.09 -32.09 16.36
C ASN A 588 -3.09 -30.99 15.26
N PHE A 589 -2.53 -29.80 15.51
CA PHE A 589 -2.56 -28.71 14.55
C PHE A 589 -1.82 -29.11 13.25
N PRO A 590 -2.44 -28.96 12.07
CA PRO A 590 -1.93 -29.50 10.82
C PRO A 590 -0.63 -28.83 10.40
N ASP A 591 0.24 -29.59 9.74
CA ASP A 591 1.48 -29.04 9.17
C ASP A 591 1.20 -28.16 7.95
N ASN A 592 2.13 -27.25 7.67
CA ASN A 592 2.06 -26.41 6.50
C ASN A 592 2.29 -27.24 5.23
N PRO A 593 1.29 -27.36 4.32
CA PRO A 593 1.42 -28.20 3.12
C PRO A 593 2.43 -27.63 2.10
N HIS A 594 2.88 -26.39 2.29
CA HIS A 594 3.80 -25.69 1.41
C HIS A 594 5.23 -25.63 1.96
N LEU A 595 5.53 -26.29 3.07
CA LEU A 595 6.88 -26.34 3.61
C LEU A 595 7.34 -27.78 3.76
N THR A 596 8.58 -28.03 3.38
CA THR A 596 9.21 -29.34 3.53
C THR A 596 10.59 -29.17 4.15
N LEU A 597 10.83 -29.85 5.26
CA LEU A 597 12.09 -29.75 6.00
C LEU A 597 13.21 -30.43 5.19
N ILE A 598 14.34 -29.76 5.03
CA ILE A 598 15.54 -30.38 4.46
C ILE A 598 16.19 -31.19 5.58
N HIS A 599 16.55 -32.45 5.30
CA HIS A 599 17.24 -33.34 6.25
C HIS A 599 18.65 -33.73 5.78
N ASP A 600 18.96 -33.56 4.50
CA ASP A 600 20.24 -33.93 3.90
C ASP A 600 21.29 -32.81 4.09
N VAL A 601 22.40 -33.14 4.76
CA VAL A 601 23.50 -32.21 5.05
C VAL A 601 24.16 -31.66 3.79
N ASN A 602 24.27 -32.46 2.73
CA ASN A 602 24.88 -32.02 1.47
C ASN A 602 23.98 -31.02 0.75
N ILE A 603 22.66 -31.24 0.77
CA ILE A 603 21.69 -30.28 0.22
C ILE A 603 21.65 -29.00 1.05
N TYR A 604 21.79 -29.12 2.38
CA TYR A 604 21.85 -28.00 3.31
C TYR A 604 23.11 -27.13 3.17
N LYS A 605 24.27 -27.73 2.85
CA LYS A 605 25.54 -27.00 2.63
C LYS A 605 25.59 -26.35 1.24
N ASN A 606 25.02 -27.00 0.22
CA ASN A 606 25.08 -26.52 -1.17
C ASN A 606 23.98 -25.51 -1.56
N ASN A 607 22.98 -25.28 -0.70
CA ASN A 607 21.92 -24.26 -0.84
C ASN A 607 21.70 -23.69 0.54
#